data_AF-A0A258JMN1-F1
#
_entry.id   AF-A0A258JMN1-F1
#
_cell.length_a   1.000
_cell.length_b   1.000
_cell.length_c   1.000
_cell.angle_alpha   90.00
_cell.angle_beta   90.00
_cell.angle_gamma   90.00
#
_symmetry.space_group_name_H-M   'P 1'
#
loop_
_entity.id
_entity.type
_entity.pdbx_description
1 polymer ?
#
loop_
_entity_poly.entity_id
_entity_poly.type
_entity_poly.pdbx_seq_one_letter_code
_entity_poly.pdbx_strand_id
1 'polypeptide(L)'
;GVVAGMAVLREGVEVVLFMYGISVSGGEPPINVAMGFALGVGAGAAVSFLLYRGLVAIPMKHLFKTTAVLITLLAAGLAAQAVGILQDAGFIQSLADPLWNSTWLLADDSAVGRVLRTLVGYRAQPTGMQLIAYFATIAIILVLSQVVNARMKRARQTPMNARTA
;
A
#
# COMPACT_ATOMS: atom_id res chain seq x y z
N GLY A 1 -18.79 -4.18 17.78
CA GLY A 1 -18.59 -3.50 19.08
C GLY A 1 -17.51 -4.19 19.89
N VAL A 2 -17.81 -5.37 20.44
CA VAL A 2 -16.94 -6.08 21.41
C VAL A 2 -15.54 -6.38 20.87
N VAL A 3 -15.41 -6.94 19.66
CA VAL A 3 -14.09 -7.26 19.07
C VAL A 3 -13.24 -6.01 18.85
N ALA A 4 -13.84 -4.92 18.37
CA ALA A 4 -13.15 -3.64 18.19
C ALA A 4 -12.71 -3.04 19.54
N GLY A 5 -13.57 -3.10 20.57
CA GLY A 5 -13.23 -2.65 21.91
C GLY A 5 -12.08 -3.44 22.52
N MET A 6 -12.08 -4.78 22.39
CA MET A 6 -11.01 -5.64 22.85
C MET A 6 -9.68 -5.36 22.12
N ALA A 7 -9.72 -5.11 20.82
CA ALA A 7 -8.53 -4.74 20.05
C ALA A 7 -7.95 -3.40 20.55
N VAL A 8 -8.79 -2.37 20.73
CA VAL A 8 -8.34 -1.06 21.24
C VAL A 8 -7.73 -1.17 22.64
N LEU A 9 -8.33 -1.97 23.53
CA LEU A 9 -7.77 -2.23 24.86
C LEU A 9 -6.41 -2.92 24.77
N ARG A 10 -6.27 -3.93 23.91
CA ARG A 10 -5.00 -4.63 23.70
C ARG A 10 -3.90 -3.68 23.23
N GLU A 11 -4.13 -2.96 22.15
CA GLU A 11 -3.15 -2.00 21.60
C GLU A 11 -2.84 -0.89 22.63
N GLY A 12 -3.85 -0.43 23.37
CA GLY A 12 -3.68 0.58 24.41
C GLY A 12 -2.79 0.09 25.56
N VAL A 13 -2.98 -1.14 26.02
CA VAL A 13 -2.15 -1.76 27.07
C VAL A 13 -0.71 -1.93 26.57
N GLU A 14 -0.51 -2.36 25.33
CA GLU A 14 0.82 -2.46 24.73
C GLU A 14 1.54 -1.10 24.76
N VAL A 15 0.88 -0.01 24.35
CA VAL A 15 1.46 1.34 24.38
C VAL A 15 1.84 1.78 25.81
N VAL A 16 1.00 1.51 26.80
CA VAL A 16 1.29 1.83 28.21
C VAL A 16 2.47 1.00 28.73
N LEU A 17 2.55 -0.28 28.38
CA LEU A 17 3.66 -1.16 28.77
C LEU A 17 4.98 -0.73 28.12
N PHE A 18 4.95 -0.32 26.85
CA PHE A 18 6.13 0.25 26.17
C PHE A 18 6.59 1.54 26.84
N MET A 19 5.65 2.42 27.19
CA MET A 19 5.97 3.66 27.90
C MET A 19 6.64 3.37 29.24
N TYR A 20 6.07 2.44 30.00
CA TYR A 20 6.62 2.01 31.27
C TYR A 20 8.02 1.41 31.10
N GLY A 21 8.21 0.53 30.12
CA GLY A 21 9.51 -0.05 29.79
C GLY A 21 10.58 1.00 29.48
N ILE A 22 10.24 1.99 28.65
CA ILE A 22 11.14 3.11 28.33
C ILE A 22 11.46 3.91 29.59
N SER A 23 10.46 4.23 30.41
CA SER A 23 10.66 5.02 31.64
C SER A 23 11.58 4.34 32.66
N VAL A 24 11.53 3.00 32.76
CA VAL A 24 12.35 2.22 33.71
C VAL A 24 13.74 1.93 33.14
N SER A 25 13.89 1.85 31.81
CA SER A 25 15.18 1.59 31.16
C SER A 25 16.23 2.70 31.36
N GLY A 26 15.81 3.91 31.79
CA GLY A 26 16.71 5.01 32.15
C GLY A 26 17.49 5.64 30.99
N GLY A 27 17.17 5.28 29.74
CA GLY A 27 17.93 5.71 28.56
C GLY A 27 17.66 7.15 28.08
N GLU A 28 16.54 7.76 28.47
CA GLU A 28 16.15 9.11 28.04
C GLU A 28 15.56 9.93 29.21
N PRO A 29 15.73 11.26 29.22
CA PRO A 29 15.08 12.13 30.18
C PRO A 29 13.55 11.97 30.14
N PRO A 30 12.85 11.92 31.30
CA PRO A 30 11.40 11.73 31.35
C PRO A 30 10.61 12.75 30.51
N ILE A 31 11.13 13.98 30.41
CA ILE A 31 10.52 15.06 29.62
C ILE A 31 10.54 14.76 28.11
N ASN A 32 11.62 14.18 27.58
CA ASN A 32 11.72 13.84 26.15
C ASN A 32 10.71 12.74 25.80
N VAL A 33 10.58 11.74 26.67
CA VAL A 33 9.62 10.64 26.53
C VAL A 33 8.18 11.17 26.56
N ALA A 34 7.85 12.04 27.51
CA ALA A 34 6.53 12.66 27.62
C ALA A 34 6.19 13.53 26.40
N MET A 35 7.14 14.32 25.91
CA MET A 35 6.97 15.14 24.71
C MET A 35 6.78 14.27 23.45
N GLY A 36 7.59 13.22 23.28
CA GLY A 36 7.45 12.28 22.16
C GLY A 36 6.09 11.59 22.14
N PHE A 37 5.60 11.18 23.32
CA PHE A 37 4.26 10.62 23.46
C PHE A 37 3.16 11.63 23.09
N ALA A 38 3.21 12.84 23.64
CA ALA A 38 2.21 13.87 23.37
C ALA A 38 2.18 14.23 21.89
N LEU A 39 3.34 14.36 21.25
CA LEU A 39 3.45 14.59 19.81
C LEU A 39 2.93 13.40 19.00
N GLY A 40 3.26 12.17 19.39
CA GLY A 40 2.79 10.95 18.72
C GLY A 40 1.27 10.79 18.79
N VAL A 41 0.68 10.96 19.97
CA VAL A 41 -0.78 10.92 20.17
C VAL A 41 -1.44 12.07 19.41
N GLY A 42 -0.89 13.29 19.48
CA GLY A 42 -1.42 14.45 18.75
C GLY A 42 -1.39 14.26 17.24
N ALA A 43 -0.26 13.80 16.69
CA ALA A 43 -0.11 13.52 15.27
C ALA A 43 -1.03 12.37 14.83
N GLY A 44 -1.10 11.28 15.61
CA GLY A 44 -1.97 10.15 15.35
C GLY A 44 -3.46 10.54 15.35
N ALA A 45 -3.88 11.35 16.32
CA ALA A 45 -5.24 11.89 16.38
C ALA A 45 -5.54 12.80 15.19
N ALA A 46 -4.61 13.69 14.82
CA ALA A 46 -4.76 14.57 13.67
C ALA A 46 -4.89 13.77 12.36
N VAL A 47 -4.03 12.78 12.13
CA VAL A 47 -4.10 11.89 10.96
C VAL A 47 -5.41 11.11 10.95
N SER A 48 -5.82 10.53 12.09
CA SER A 48 -7.07 9.78 12.21
C SER A 48 -8.30 10.65 11.89
N PHE A 49 -8.30 11.88 12.38
CA PHE A 49 -9.35 12.85 12.09
C PHE A 49 -9.40 13.24 10.61
N LEU A 50 -8.25 13.53 10.00
CA LEU A 50 -8.16 13.84 8.57
C LEU A 50 -8.61 12.66 7.71
N LEU A 51 -8.22 11.44 8.05
CA LEU A 51 -8.66 10.22 7.36
C LEU A 51 -10.17 10.01 7.51
N TYR A 52 -10.72 10.19 8.71
CA TYR A 52 -12.16 10.09 8.94
C TYR A 52 -12.92 11.10 8.07
N ARG A 53 -12.49 12.38 8.07
CA ARG A 53 -13.10 13.41 7.24
C ARG A 53 -12.96 13.12 5.75
N GLY A 54 -11.79 12.68 5.31
CA GLY A 54 -11.54 12.30 3.92
C GLY A 54 -12.44 11.16 3.47
N LEU A 55 -12.59 10.13 4.31
CA LEU A 55 -13.41 8.95 3.98
C LEU A 55 -14.91 9.27 3.94
N VAL A 56 -15.39 10.14 4.84
CA VAL A 56 -16.80 10.57 4.87
C VAL A 56 -17.14 11.48 3.68
N ALA A 57 -16.17 12.23 3.15
CA ALA A 57 -16.38 13.15 2.03
C ALA A 57 -16.38 12.46 0.64
N ILE A 58 -15.80 11.26 0.52
CA ILE A 58 -15.57 10.63 -0.79
C ILE A 58 -16.73 9.70 -1.15
N PRO A 59 -17.37 9.85 -2.34
CA PRO A 59 -18.37 8.92 -2.81
C PRO A 59 -17.78 7.52 -2.98
N MET A 60 -18.46 6.48 -2.49
CA MET A 60 -17.98 5.07 -2.53
C MET A 60 -17.44 4.62 -3.88
N LYS A 61 -18.03 5.09 -5.00
CA LYS A 61 -17.55 4.78 -6.35
C LYS A 61 -16.10 5.19 -6.60
N HIS A 62 -15.67 6.32 -6.05
CA HIS A 62 -14.30 6.80 -6.18
C HIS A 62 -13.37 6.02 -5.27
N LEU A 63 -13.80 5.71 -4.04
CA LEU A 63 -13.01 4.93 -3.09
C LEU A 63 -12.61 3.56 -3.68
N PHE A 64 -13.59 2.81 -4.19
CA PHE A 64 -13.33 1.50 -4.81
C PHE A 64 -12.45 1.58 -6.06
N LYS A 65 -12.62 2.62 -6.88
CA LYS A 65 -11.77 2.80 -8.07
C LYS A 65 -10.32 3.10 -7.66
N THR A 66 -10.12 4.00 -6.71
CA THR A 66 -8.79 4.38 -6.23
C THR A 66 -8.07 3.23 -5.55
N THR A 67 -8.75 2.48 -4.68
CA THR A 67 -8.15 1.29 -4.04
C THR A 67 -7.84 0.20 -5.06
N ALA A 68 -8.69 -0.03 -6.06
CA ALA A 68 -8.38 -0.97 -7.14
C ALA A 68 -7.14 -0.56 -7.93
N VAL A 69 -6.97 0.73 -8.24
CA VAL A 69 -5.74 1.24 -8.88
C VAL A 69 -4.54 1.04 -7.97
N LEU A 70 -4.65 1.38 -6.68
CA LEU A 70 -3.56 1.22 -5.71
C LEU A 70 -3.12 -0.24 -5.57
N ILE A 71 -4.06 -1.17 -5.45
CA ILE A 71 -3.79 -2.61 -5.39
C ILE A 71 -3.15 -3.11 -6.69
N THR A 72 -3.57 -2.59 -7.84
CA THR A 72 -2.98 -2.93 -9.15
C THR A 72 -1.51 -2.50 -9.21
N LEU A 73 -1.21 -1.27 -8.78
CA LEU A 73 0.17 -0.76 -8.72
C LEU A 73 1.01 -1.55 -7.73
N LEU A 74 0.47 -1.88 -6.56
CA LEU A 74 1.12 -2.73 -5.56
C LEU A 74 1.48 -4.10 -6.13
N ALA A 75 0.52 -4.76 -6.79
CA ALA A 75 0.74 -6.07 -7.41
C ALA A 75 1.82 -6.02 -8.51
N ALA A 76 1.81 -4.98 -9.34
CA ALA A 76 2.84 -4.76 -10.35
C ALA A 76 4.22 -4.53 -9.72
N GLY A 77 4.28 -3.76 -8.63
CA GLY A 77 5.51 -3.52 -7.87
C GLY A 77 6.10 -4.80 -7.28
N LEU A 78 5.25 -5.65 -6.69
CA LEU A 78 5.66 -6.96 -6.17
C LEU A 78 6.13 -7.91 -7.28
N ALA A 79 5.48 -7.90 -8.44
CA ALA A 79 5.90 -8.70 -9.59
C ALA A 79 7.28 -8.27 -10.11
N ALA A 80 7.50 -6.96 -10.27
CA ALA A 80 8.80 -6.41 -10.63
C ALA A 80 9.88 -6.76 -9.59
N GLN A 81 9.55 -6.68 -8.30
CA GLN A 81 10.47 -7.06 -7.22
C GLN A 81 10.83 -8.55 -7.27
N ALA A 82 9.86 -9.44 -7.53
CA ALA A 82 10.11 -10.86 -7.70
C ALA A 82 11.04 -11.16 -8.88
N VAL A 83 10.87 -10.44 -10.01
CA VAL A 83 11.79 -10.53 -11.14
C VAL A 83 13.19 -10.06 -10.77
N GLY A 84 13.32 -9.00 -9.98
CA GLY A 84 14.61 -8.56 -9.45
C GLY A 84 15.30 -9.62 -8.61
N ILE A 85 14.58 -10.27 -7.68
CA ILE A 85 15.11 -11.37 -6.88
C ILE A 85 15.57 -12.53 -7.78
N LEU A 86 14.85 -12.80 -8.87
CA LEU A 86 15.18 -13.86 -9.81
C LEU A 86 16.39 -13.52 -10.70
N GLN A 87 16.62 -12.22 -10.97
CA GLN A 87 17.85 -11.71 -11.59
C GLN A 87 19.04 -11.84 -10.62
N ASP A 88 18.87 -11.45 -9.36
CA ASP A 88 19.90 -11.55 -8.33
C ASP A 88 20.33 -13.01 -8.08
N ALA A 89 19.37 -13.94 -8.20
CA ALA A 89 19.61 -15.39 -8.12
C ALA A 89 20.23 -16.00 -9.38
N GLY A 90 20.48 -15.20 -10.43
CA GLY A 90 21.14 -15.63 -11.66
C GLY A 90 20.27 -16.39 -12.66
N PHE A 91 18.97 -16.55 -12.40
CA PHE A 91 18.03 -17.25 -13.30
C PHE A 91 17.64 -16.41 -14.52
N ILE A 92 17.65 -15.08 -14.41
CA ILE A 92 17.35 -14.15 -15.51
C ILE A 92 18.56 -13.24 -15.73
N GLN A 93 19.31 -13.47 -16.82
CA GLN A 93 20.48 -12.64 -17.19
C GLN A 93 20.20 -11.65 -18.33
N SER A 94 19.01 -11.69 -18.93
CA SER A 94 18.60 -10.74 -19.97
C SER A 94 18.18 -9.40 -19.35
N LEU A 95 18.59 -8.28 -19.95
CA LEU A 95 18.25 -6.91 -19.51
C LEU A 95 18.49 -6.67 -18.01
N ALA A 96 19.57 -7.24 -17.46
CA ALA A 96 19.96 -7.11 -16.05
C ALA A 96 20.61 -5.76 -15.73
N ASP A 97 21.14 -5.05 -16.74
CA ASP A 97 21.73 -3.73 -16.54
C ASP A 97 20.66 -2.68 -16.17
N PRO A 98 20.96 -1.76 -15.24
CA PRO A 98 20.08 -0.64 -14.92
C PRO A 98 19.80 0.23 -16.15
N LEU A 99 18.53 0.48 -16.45
CA LEU A 99 18.13 1.32 -17.60
C LEU A 99 18.34 2.81 -17.35
N TRP A 100 18.06 3.27 -16.13
CA TRP A 100 18.25 4.65 -15.71
C TRP A 100 18.65 4.73 -14.24
N ASN A 101 19.21 5.87 -13.85
CA ASN A 101 19.52 6.20 -12.46
C ASN A 101 18.70 7.43 -12.02
N SER A 102 17.75 7.24 -11.11
CA SER A 102 16.93 8.31 -10.51
C SER A 102 17.35 8.68 -9.09
N THR A 103 18.50 8.17 -8.61
CA THR A 103 18.99 8.39 -7.25
C THR A 103 19.21 9.87 -6.94
N TRP A 104 19.50 10.70 -7.96
CA TRP A 104 19.65 12.15 -7.83
C TRP A 104 18.34 12.88 -7.46
N LEU A 105 17.17 12.35 -7.86
CA LEU A 105 15.88 12.97 -7.57
C LEU A 105 15.21 12.37 -6.33
N LEU A 106 15.25 11.05 -6.19
CA LEU A 106 14.70 10.35 -5.04
C LEU A 106 15.56 9.15 -4.69
N ALA A 107 16.31 9.28 -3.60
CA ALA A 107 17.12 8.19 -3.09
C ALA A 107 16.22 7.10 -2.47
N ASP A 108 16.57 5.86 -2.76
CA ASP A 108 15.85 4.66 -2.34
C ASP A 108 15.80 4.46 -0.81
N ASP A 109 16.72 5.08 -0.06
CA ASP A 109 16.87 5.02 1.39
C ASP A 109 16.07 6.11 2.14
N SER A 110 15.62 7.14 1.44
CA SER A 110 14.80 8.21 2.00
C SER A 110 13.48 7.65 2.54
N ALA A 111 12.91 8.28 3.58
CA ALA A 111 11.63 7.84 4.16
C ALA A 111 10.51 7.78 3.11
N VAL A 112 10.49 8.73 2.17
CA VAL A 112 9.54 8.78 1.05
C VAL A 112 9.85 7.69 0.02
N GLY A 113 11.13 7.47 -0.31
CA GLY A 113 11.57 6.40 -1.22
C GLY A 113 11.18 5.01 -0.72
N ARG A 114 11.32 4.74 0.58
CA ARG A 114 10.87 3.48 1.19
C ARG A 114 9.37 3.29 1.06
N VAL A 115 8.56 4.32 1.32
CA VAL A 115 7.10 4.26 1.18
C VAL A 115 6.68 4.05 -0.28
N LEU A 116 7.31 4.75 -1.22
CA LEU A 116 7.04 4.57 -2.65
C LEU A 116 7.44 3.19 -3.16
N ARG A 117 8.55 2.65 -2.64
CA ARG A 117 8.99 1.29 -2.92
C ARG A 117 7.95 0.27 -2.45
N THR A 118 7.42 0.40 -1.23
CA THR A 118 6.40 -0.54 -0.74
C THR A 118 5.04 -0.37 -1.40
N LEU A 119 4.62 0.85 -1.71
CA LEU A 119 3.27 1.10 -2.25
C LEU A 119 3.18 0.93 -3.77
N VAL A 120 4.23 1.34 -4.50
CA VAL A 120 4.20 1.45 -5.96
C VAL A 120 5.25 0.55 -6.62
N GLY A 121 6.21 0.00 -5.87
CA GLY A 121 7.34 -0.76 -6.42
C GLY A 121 8.44 0.12 -7.02
N TYR A 122 8.53 1.39 -6.60
CA TYR A 122 9.57 2.30 -7.06
C TYR A 122 10.98 1.77 -6.72
N ARG A 123 11.88 1.80 -7.71
CA ARG A 123 13.33 1.59 -7.55
C ARG A 123 14.06 2.71 -8.26
N ALA A 124 15.13 3.22 -7.65
CA ALA A 124 15.95 4.27 -8.25
C ALA A 124 16.77 3.77 -9.46
N GLN A 125 16.99 2.45 -9.56
CA GLN A 125 17.70 1.79 -10.66
C GLN A 125 16.91 0.57 -11.15
N PRO A 126 15.82 0.75 -11.92
CA PRO A 126 15.05 -0.36 -12.45
C PRO A 126 15.78 -1.01 -13.64
N THR A 127 15.78 -2.34 -13.68
CA THR A 127 16.25 -3.10 -14.83
C THR A 127 15.15 -3.18 -15.89
N GLY A 128 15.50 -3.47 -17.14
CA GLY A 128 14.53 -3.55 -18.22
C GLY A 128 13.48 -4.65 -18.03
N MET A 129 13.90 -5.80 -17.48
CA MET A 129 12.97 -6.88 -17.16
C MET A 129 11.99 -6.52 -16.05
N GLN A 130 12.42 -5.74 -15.05
CA GLN A 130 11.55 -5.29 -13.97
C GLN A 130 10.46 -4.33 -14.49
N LEU A 131 10.79 -3.42 -15.41
CA LEU A 131 9.80 -2.55 -16.06
C LEU A 131 8.82 -3.34 -16.93
N ILE A 132 9.31 -4.29 -17.73
CA ILE A 132 8.45 -5.15 -18.56
C ILE A 132 7.48 -5.92 -17.68
N ALA A 133 7.97 -6.54 -16.60
CA ALA A 133 7.12 -7.26 -15.65
C ALA A 133 6.07 -6.35 -15.02
N TYR A 134 6.47 -5.14 -14.61
CA TYR A 134 5.56 -4.14 -14.04
C TYR A 134 4.42 -3.78 -15.00
N PHE A 135 4.75 -3.37 -16.22
CA PHE A 135 3.75 -2.98 -17.22
C PHE A 135 2.91 -4.17 -17.71
N ALA A 136 3.51 -5.36 -17.84
CA ALA A 136 2.79 -6.58 -18.19
C ALA A 136 1.75 -6.93 -17.12
N THR A 137 2.11 -6.87 -15.83
CA THR A 137 1.16 -7.11 -14.73
C THR A 137 0.00 -6.11 -14.75
N ILE A 138 0.27 -4.81 -14.95
CA ILE A 138 -0.78 -3.80 -15.09
C ILE A 138 -1.69 -4.12 -16.28
N ALA A 139 -1.11 -4.40 -17.45
CA ALA A 139 -1.87 -4.71 -18.65
C ALA A 139 -2.77 -5.93 -18.46
N ILE A 140 -2.25 -7.01 -17.87
CA ILE A 140 -3.02 -8.23 -17.56
C ILE A 140 -4.19 -7.91 -16.63
N ILE A 141 -3.94 -7.18 -15.53
CA ILE A 141 -4.99 -6.83 -14.56
C ILE A 141 -6.08 -5.97 -15.21
N LEU A 142 -5.70 -4.98 -16.03
CA LEU A 142 -6.65 -4.11 -16.72
C LEU A 142 -7.49 -4.87 -17.75
N VAL A 143 -6.87 -5.72 -18.57
CA VAL A 143 -7.57 -6.53 -19.58
C VAL A 143 -8.55 -7.48 -18.89
N LEU A 144 -8.11 -8.20 -17.86
CA LEU A 144 -8.99 -9.09 -17.10
C LEU A 144 -10.13 -8.33 -16.43
N SER A 145 -9.87 -7.18 -15.84
CA SER A 145 -10.89 -6.33 -15.23
C SER A 145 -11.93 -5.87 -16.26
N GLN A 146 -11.49 -5.46 -17.46
CA GLN A 146 -12.41 -5.07 -18.55
C GLN A 146 -13.27 -6.24 -19.02
N VAL A 147 -12.68 -7.43 -19.19
CA VAL A 147 -13.41 -8.64 -19.61
C VAL A 147 -14.46 -9.04 -18.56
N VAL A 148 -14.11 -9.02 -17.28
CA VAL A 148 -15.04 -9.35 -16.18
C VAL A 148 -16.16 -8.31 -16.08
N ASN A 149 -15.84 -7.03 -16.16
CA ASN A 149 -16.83 -5.94 -16.13
C ASN A 149 -17.80 -6.01 -17.31
N ALA A 150 -17.32 -6.38 -18.50
CA ALA A 150 -18.16 -6.58 -19.69
C ALA A 150 -19.13 -7.77 -19.51
N ARG A 151 -18.66 -8.89 -18.93
CA ARG A 151 -19.51 -10.06 -18.63
C ARG A 151 -20.59 -9.74 -17.60
N MET A 152 -20.23 -9.03 -16.54
CA MET A 152 -21.17 -8.61 -15.48
C MET A 152 -22.28 -7.70 -16.01
N LYS A 153 -21.94 -6.74 -16.90
CA LYS A 153 -22.94 -5.88 -17.54
C LYS A 153 -23.94 -6.67 -18.40
N ARG A 154 -23.46 -7.66 -19.16
CA ARG A 154 -24.30 -8.52 -20.01
C ARG A 154 -25.25 -9.41 -19.20
N ALA A 155 -24.76 -10.04 -18.13
CA ALA A 155 -25.58 -10.90 -17.26
C ALA A 155 -26.72 -10.13 -16.57
N ARG A 156 -26.52 -8.85 -16.28
CA ARG A 156 -27.53 -7.97 -15.66
C ARG A 156 -28.59 -7.47 -16.64
N GLN A 157 -28.34 -7.59 -17.95
CA GLN A 157 -29.21 -7.12 -19.02
C GLN A 157 -30.11 -8.23 -19.60
N THR A 158 -29.96 -9.49 -19.20
CA THR A 158 -30.88 -10.57 -19.58
C THR A 158 -32.27 -10.26 -19.01
N PRO A 159 -33.25 -9.82 -19.83
CA PRO A 159 -34.53 -9.35 -19.33
C PRO A 159 -35.35 -10.54 -18.85
N MET A 160 -36.10 -10.33 -17.77
CA MET A 160 -37.11 -11.22 -17.21
C MET A 160 -38.37 -11.31 -18.12
N ASN A 161 -38.20 -11.30 -19.44
CA ASN A 161 -39.30 -11.36 -20.43
C ASN A 161 -39.59 -12.78 -20.95
N ALA A 162 -38.93 -13.81 -20.41
CA ALA A 162 -39.18 -15.20 -20.82
C ALA A 162 -40.28 -15.90 -20.01
N ARG A 163 -41.13 -15.17 -19.25
CA ARG A 163 -42.18 -15.77 -18.39
C ARG A 163 -43.62 -15.50 -18.82
N THR A 164 -43.85 -14.88 -19.99
CA THR A 164 -45.19 -14.70 -20.55
C THR A 164 -45.19 -15.07 -22.03
N ALA A 165 -45.22 -16.37 -22.31
CA ALA A 165 -45.64 -16.94 -23.59
C ALA A 165 -46.17 -18.35 -23.32
#